data_AF-A0A5R2N8J3-F1
#
_entry.id   AF-A0A5R2N8J3-F1
#
_cell.length_a   1.000
_cell.length_b   1.000
_cell.length_c   1.000
_cell.angle_alpha   90.00
_cell.angle_beta   90.00
_cell.angle_gamma   90.00
#
_symmetry.space_group_name_H-M   'P 1'
#
loop_
_entity.id
_entity.type
_entity.pdbx_description
1 polymer ?
#
loop_
_entity_poly.entity_id
_entity_poly.type
_entity_poly.pdbx_seq_one_letter_code
_entity_poly.pdbx_strand_id
1 'polypeptide(L)'
;MKLLEGAVDHGGSLGRARALFPNAVLPFVDLSTGINPHSYPLFDLPATALWRLPEAARGCELIEIAAQTYGAPSAGNVVAAP
;
A
#
# COMPACT_ATOMS: atom_id res chain seq x y z
N MET A 1 -25.39 8.87 -8.41
CA MET A 1 -25.00 8.11 -7.20
C MET A 1 -24.28 9.10 -6.29
N LYS A 2 -24.91 9.51 -5.19
CA LYS A 2 -24.37 10.53 -4.28
C LYS A 2 -23.30 9.84 -3.42
N LEU A 3 -22.04 10.22 -3.58
CA LEU A 3 -20.98 9.79 -2.66
C LEU A 3 -21.40 10.26 -1.25
N LEU A 4 -21.31 9.36 -0.26
CA LEU A 4 -21.47 9.72 1.14
C LEU A 4 -20.43 10.80 1.45
N GLU A 5 -20.83 11.92 2.08
CA GLU A 5 -19.92 12.97 2.50
C GLU A 5 -18.75 12.35 3.29
N GLY A 6 -17.55 12.40 2.71
CA GLY A 6 -16.31 11.86 3.29
C GLY A 6 -15.69 10.66 2.57
N ALA A 7 -16.39 9.99 1.64
CA ALA A 7 -15.79 8.93 0.84
C ALA A 7 -15.09 9.51 -0.40
N VAL A 8 -13.76 9.54 -0.39
CA VAL A 8 -12.96 9.89 -1.57
C VAL A 8 -13.10 8.76 -2.59
N ASP A 9 -13.59 9.08 -3.79
CA ASP A 9 -13.60 8.14 -4.91
C ASP A 9 -12.15 7.80 -5.28
N HIS A 10 -11.82 6.51 -5.29
CA HIS A 10 -10.46 6.01 -5.51
C HIS A 10 -10.49 4.82 -6.49
N GLY A 11 -9.36 4.59 -7.16
CA GLY A 11 -9.19 3.44 -8.04
C GLY A 11 -9.14 2.10 -7.30
N GLY A 12 -9.06 1.00 -8.06
CA GLY A 12 -8.90 -0.36 -7.54
C GLY A 12 -10.20 -1.15 -7.41
N SER A 13 -11.35 -0.52 -7.66
CA SER A 13 -12.65 -1.18 -7.50
C SER A 13 -13.05 -2.00 -8.74
N LEU A 14 -12.37 -3.14 -8.97
CA LEU A 14 -12.70 -4.06 -10.06
C LEU A 14 -14.14 -4.60 -9.99
N GLY A 15 -14.69 -4.78 -8.78
CA GLY A 15 -16.09 -5.18 -8.60
C GLY A 15 -17.07 -4.14 -9.14
N ARG A 16 -16.82 -2.85 -8.87
CA ARG A 16 -17.61 -1.74 -9.42
C ARG A 16 -17.43 -1.64 -10.93
N ALA A 17 -16.20 -1.79 -11.43
CA ALA A 17 -15.93 -1.79 -12.87
C ALA A 17 -16.71 -2.91 -13.61
N ARG A 18 -16.73 -4.13 -13.06
CA ARG A 18 -17.52 -5.24 -13.61
C ARG A 18 -19.02 -4.97 -13.61
N ALA A 19 -19.55 -4.33 -12.58
CA ALA A 19 -20.98 -3.99 -12.51
C ALA A 19 -21.37 -2.91 -13.54
N LEU A 20 -20.48 -1.95 -13.81
CA LEU A 20 -20.71 -0.89 -14.80
C LEU A 20 -20.55 -1.37 -16.24
N PHE A 21 -19.68 -2.36 -16.47
CA PHE A 21 -19.38 -2.89 -17.80
C PHE A 21 -19.56 -4.42 -17.83
N PRO A 22 -20.80 -4.92 -17.74
CA PRO A 22 -21.08 -6.35 -17.63
C PRO A 22 -20.64 -7.17 -18.85
N ASN A 23 -20.45 -6.52 -20.00
CA ASN A 23 -20.04 -7.13 -21.26
C ASN A 23 -18.57 -6.85 -21.63
N ALA A 24 -17.78 -6.29 -20.72
CA ALA A 24 -16.37 -6.02 -20.97
C ALA A 24 -15.58 -7.32 -21.16
N VAL A 25 -14.59 -7.30 -22.07
CA VAL A 25 -13.67 -8.41 -22.27
C VAL A 25 -12.79 -8.58 -21.03
N LEU A 26 -12.64 -9.82 -20.58
CA LEU A 26 -11.81 -10.19 -19.45
C LEU A 26 -10.42 -10.69 -19.91
N PRO A 27 -9.37 -10.56 -19.07
CA PRO A 27 -9.39 -9.91 -17.76
C PRO A 27 -9.40 -8.37 -17.86
N PHE A 28 -9.89 -7.71 -16.82
CA PHE A 28 -9.68 -6.26 -16.68
C PHE A 28 -8.18 -5.97 -16.53
N VAL A 29 -7.72 -4.93 -17.20
CA VAL A 29 -6.43 -4.30 -16.93
C VAL A 29 -6.70 -3.08 -16.03
N ASP A 30 -6.38 -3.20 -14.75
CA ASP A 30 -6.62 -2.12 -13.78
C ASP A 30 -5.42 -1.16 -13.73
N LEU A 31 -5.61 0.06 -14.23
CA LEU A 31 -4.63 1.14 -14.20
C LEU A 31 -5.02 2.27 -13.23
N SER A 32 -6.06 2.06 -12.41
CA SER A 32 -6.67 3.13 -11.62
C SER A 32 -5.99 3.40 -10.27
N THR A 33 -5.05 2.53 -9.84
CA THR A 33 -4.38 2.61 -8.52
C THR A 33 -2.93 3.09 -8.58
N GLY A 34 -2.28 3.04 -9.75
CA GLY A 34 -0.84 3.34 -9.88
C GLY A 34 0.09 2.30 -9.21
N ILE A 35 -0.42 1.11 -8.87
CA ILE A 35 0.39 0.04 -8.26
C ILE A 35 1.41 -0.50 -9.29
N ASN A 36 2.64 -0.72 -8.84
CA ASN A 36 3.69 -1.34 -9.66
C ASN A 36 3.26 -2.76 -10.09
N PRO A 37 3.26 -3.09 -11.40
CA PRO A 37 2.90 -4.44 -11.87
C PRO A 37 3.91 -5.51 -11.44
N HIS A 38 5.12 -5.12 -11.05
CA HIS A 38 6.13 -6.02 -10.51
C HIS A 38 5.98 -6.13 -8.99
N SER A 39 5.67 -7.34 -8.53
CA SER A 39 5.60 -7.63 -7.10
C SER A 39 6.97 -7.44 -6.44
N TYR A 40 6.98 -6.84 -5.26
CA TYR A 40 8.16 -6.86 -4.40
C TYR A 40 8.46 -8.31 -3.97
N PRO A 41 9.74 -8.70 -3.80
CA PRO A 41 10.09 -10.01 -3.28
C PRO A 41 9.42 -10.24 -1.93
N LEU A 42 8.68 -11.35 -1.80
CA LEU A 42 8.20 -11.83 -0.52
C LEU A 42 9.29 -12.69 0.11
N PHE A 43 9.63 -12.37 1.36
CA PHE A 43 10.62 -13.10 2.15
C PHE A 43 9.93 -13.88 3.27
N ASP A 44 10.65 -14.86 3.81
CA ASP A 44 10.15 -15.66 4.94
C ASP A 44 9.97 -14.76 6.17
N LEU A 45 8.71 -14.43 6.45
CA LEU A 45 8.31 -13.66 7.61
C LEU A 45 8.02 -14.60 8.78
N PRO A 46 8.55 -14.32 9.99
CA PRO A 46 8.13 -15.07 11.16
C PRO A 46 6.63 -14.84 11.40
N ALA A 47 5.88 -15.89 11.71
CA ALA A 47 4.43 -15.81 11.94
C ALA A 47 4.04 -14.73 12.96
N THR A 48 4.94 -14.44 13.91
CA THR A 48 4.78 -13.37 14.89
C THR A 48 4.59 -11.98 14.29
N ALA A 49 5.04 -11.72 13.06
CA ALA A 49 4.86 -10.44 12.38
C ALA A 49 3.39 -10.07 12.15
N LEU A 50 2.48 -11.05 12.12
CA LEU A 50 1.06 -10.85 11.81
C LEU A 50 0.17 -10.65 13.04
N TRP A 51 0.64 -10.98 14.24
CA TRP A 51 -0.19 -10.99 15.45
C TRP A 51 0.38 -10.22 16.64
N ARG A 52 1.61 -9.70 16.54
CA ARG A 52 2.18 -8.84 17.59
C ARG A 52 2.05 -7.37 17.21
N LEU A 53 1.93 -6.51 18.21
CA LEU A 53 2.04 -5.07 18.00
C LEU A 53 3.49 -4.68 17.68
N PRO A 54 3.72 -3.67 16.81
CA PRO A 54 5.06 -3.17 16.55
C PRO A 54 5.65 -2.52 17.80
N GLU A 55 6.89 -2.87 18.12
CA GLU A 55 7.66 -2.28 19.22
C GLU A 55 8.36 -1.00 18.76
N ALA A 56 8.55 -0.04 19.66
CA ALA A 56 9.19 1.24 19.35
C ALA A 56 10.60 1.06 18.74
N ALA A 57 11.37 0.09 19.24
CA ALA A 57 12.71 -0.21 18.72
C ALA A 57 12.69 -0.64 17.23
N ARG A 58 11.67 -1.38 16.80
CA ARG A 58 11.49 -1.77 15.39
C ARG A 58 11.10 -0.59 14.52
N GLY A 59 10.36 0.37 15.07
CA GLY A 59 10.05 1.62 14.38
C GLY A 59 11.31 2.47 14.14
N CYS A 60 12.19 2.58 15.14
CA CYS A 60 13.48 3.28 14.98
C CYS A 60 14.34 2.63 13.90
N GLU A 61 14.50 1.30 13.94
CA GLU A 61 15.25 0.53 12.94
C GLU A 61 14.71 0.76 11.51
N LEU A 62 13.38 0.74 11.33
CA LEU A 62 12.73 1.02 10.05
C LEU A 62 13.12 2.40 9.50
N ILE A 63 13.05 3.43 10.35
CA ILE A 63 13.32 4.82 9.95
C ILE A 63 14.80 5.02 9.62
N GLU A 64 15.71 4.36 10.36
CA GLU A 64 17.15 4.38 10.07
C GLU A 64 17.47 3.76 8.69
N ILE A 65 16.89 2.58 8.41
CA ILE A 65 17.04 1.91 7.12
C ILE A 65 16.45 2.78 6.00
N ALA A 66 15.28 3.36 6.22
CA ALA A 66 14.63 4.24 5.25
C ALA A 66 15.47 5.49 4.95
N ALA A 67 16.05 6.13 5.96
CA ALA A 67 16.90 7.30 5.77
C ALA A 67 18.12 6.97 4.89
N GLN A 68 18.78 5.83 5.13
CA GLN A 68 19.89 5.37 4.29
C GLN A 68 19.44 5.04 2.86
N THR A 69 18.32 4.32 2.72
CA THR A 69 17.79 3.87 1.43
C THR A 69 17.36 5.03 0.54
N TYR A 70 16.73 6.05 1.13
CA TYR A 70 16.27 7.25 0.42
C TYR A 70 17.31 8.36 0.32
N GLY A 71 18.47 8.22 0.99
CA GLY A 71 19.49 9.27 1.04
C GLY A 71 19.05 10.51 1.84
N ALA A 72 18.19 10.33 2.84
CA ALA A 72 17.79 11.42 3.73
C ALA A 72 18.96 11.82 4.65
N PRO A 73 19.04 13.11 5.10
CA PRO A 73 20.15 13.56 5.93
C PRO A 73 20.29 12.81 7.28
N SER A 74 19.16 12.37 7.85
CA SER A 74 19.13 11.56 9.07
C SER A 74 17.77 10.86 9.23
N ALA A 75 17.69 9.93 10.19
CA ALA A 75 16.43 9.33 10.64
C ALA A 75 15.42 10.39 11.13
N GLY A 76 15.87 11.53 11.66
CA GLY A 76 14.99 12.63 12.07
C GLY A 76 14.28 13.34 10.92
N ASN A 77 14.67 13.05 9.67
CA ASN A 77 14.04 13.58 8.46
C ASN A 77 13.06 12.60 7.81
N VAL A 78 12.83 11.44 8.44
CA VAL A 78 11.93 10.40 7.95
C VAL A 78 10.88 10.13 9.02
N VAL A 79 9.62 9.94 8.60
CA VAL A 79 8.51 9.59 9.49
C VAL A 79 7.79 8.37 8.92
N ALA A 80 7.50 7.39 9.78
CA ALA A 80 6.59 6.30 9.44
C ALA A 80 5.15 6.85 9.46
N ALA A 81 4.46 6.77 8.33
CA ALA A 81 3.07 7.20 8.18
C ALA A 81 2.15 5.98 7.92
N PRO A 82 0.87 6.07 8.29
CA PRO A 82 -0.14 5.08 7.90
C PRO A 82 -0.49 5.15 6.41
#